data_AF-A0A653XID6-F1
#
_entry.id   AF-A0A653XID6-F1
#
_cell.length_a   1.000
_cell.length_b   1.000
_cell.length_c   1.000
_cell.angle_alpha   90.00
_cell.angle_beta   90.00
_cell.angle_gamma   90.00
#
_symmetry.space_group_name_H-M   'P 1'
#
loop_
_entity.id
_entity.type
_entity.pdbx_description
1 polymer ?
#
loop_
_entity_poly.entity_id
_entity_poly.type
_entity_poly.pdbx_seq_one_letter_code
_entity_poly.pdbx_strand_id
1 'polypeptide(L)'
;MVDPDAVDAALHALAGPRHARAEAADVVARERGLYAFHGSPRAWSDLGLEPQLDDQPLYVGKAEASLRDRDVGTHFATGRTGSSTVRRSLAALLVDRLDLVAVPRNLARPDGSASFGLEPRGDLRLSEWMERHLLLATWIGPGGVLLGEVETAVLLRLRPPLNLAKVGEPRVRLKAARAQMARTARAYPPGAVTSGTC
;
A
#
# COMPACT_ATOMS: atom_id res chain seq x y z
N MET A 1 -12.66 17.32 17.92
CA MET A 1 -13.75 16.34 17.74
C MET A 1 -13.83 16.12 16.24
N VAL A 2 -13.71 14.87 15.78
CA VAL A 2 -13.71 14.59 14.34
C VAL A 2 -15.06 15.01 13.78
N ASP A 3 -15.05 15.72 12.65
CA ASP A 3 -16.26 16.11 11.93
C ASP A 3 -16.96 14.84 11.40
N PRO A 4 -18.14 14.46 11.92
CA PRO A 4 -18.82 13.23 11.53
C PRO A 4 -19.25 13.25 10.06
N ASP A 5 -19.64 14.40 9.53
CA ASP A 5 -20.08 14.54 8.14
C ASP A 5 -18.89 14.31 7.20
N ALA A 6 -17.70 14.80 7.57
CA ALA A 6 -16.48 14.54 6.82
C ALA A 6 -16.10 13.05 6.82
N VAL A 7 -16.32 12.34 7.94
CA VAL A 7 -16.05 10.89 8.00
C VAL A 7 -17.04 10.12 7.13
N ASP A 8 -18.32 10.46 7.18
CA ASP A 8 -19.35 9.75 6.41
C ASP A 8 -19.20 10.02 4.90
N ALA A 9 -18.86 11.27 4.52
CA ALA A 9 -18.50 11.61 3.16
C ALA A 9 -17.27 10.82 2.67
N ALA A 10 -16.25 10.67 3.53
CA ALA A 10 -15.07 9.88 3.20
C ALA A 10 -15.40 8.39 3.01
N LEU A 11 -16.22 7.80 3.88
CA LEU A 11 -16.65 6.41 3.74
C LEU A 11 -17.43 6.18 2.45
N HIS A 12 -18.38 7.07 2.15
CA HIS A 12 -19.18 6.98 0.93
C HIS A 12 -18.30 7.07 -0.33
N ALA A 13 -17.40 8.06 -0.39
CA ALA A 13 -16.51 8.22 -1.52
C ALA A 13 -15.53 7.05 -1.70
N LEU A 14 -14.98 6.49 -0.61
CA LEU A 14 -14.05 5.36 -0.67
C LEU A 14 -14.74 4.01 -1.01
N ALA A 15 -16.05 3.90 -0.82
CA ALA A 15 -16.85 2.75 -1.25
C ALA A 15 -17.33 2.87 -2.72
N GLY A 16 -17.36 4.11 -3.24
CA GLY A 16 -17.88 4.47 -4.57
C GLY A 16 -16.99 4.07 -5.75
N PRO A 17 -16.99 4.87 -6.85
CA PRO A 17 -16.26 4.54 -8.08
C PRO A 17 -14.78 4.23 -7.84
N ARG A 18 -14.30 3.19 -8.52
CA ARG A 18 -12.93 2.67 -8.39
C ARG A 18 -12.28 2.67 -9.75
N HIS A 19 -11.06 3.14 -9.81
CA HIS A 19 -10.34 3.31 -11.07
C HIS A 19 -9.13 2.39 -11.12
N ALA A 20 -8.88 1.81 -12.30
CA ALA A 20 -7.60 1.18 -12.55
C ALA A 20 -6.49 2.23 -12.51
N ARG A 21 -5.24 1.83 -12.27
CA ARG A 21 -4.09 2.75 -12.24
C ARG A 21 -4.02 3.64 -13.48
N ALA A 22 -4.24 3.06 -14.67
CA ALA A 22 -4.15 3.76 -15.94
C ALA A 22 -5.14 4.94 -16.02
N GLU A 23 -6.37 4.73 -15.55
CA GLU A 23 -7.42 5.76 -15.52
C GLU A 23 -7.19 6.76 -14.38
N ALA A 24 -6.74 6.27 -13.22
CA ALA A 24 -6.47 7.07 -12.03
C ALA A 24 -5.46 8.21 -12.30
N ALA A 25 -4.53 8.02 -13.25
CA ALA A 25 -3.57 9.04 -13.63
C ALA A 25 -4.21 10.33 -14.16
N ASP A 26 -5.40 10.22 -14.75
CA ASP A 26 -6.13 11.30 -15.40
C ASP A 26 -7.28 11.84 -14.54
N VAL A 27 -7.88 10.99 -13.69
CA VAL A 27 -9.06 11.38 -12.88
C VAL A 27 -8.74 11.81 -11.45
N VAL A 28 -7.58 11.42 -10.90
CA VAL A 28 -7.24 11.74 -9.50
C VAL A 28 -6.78 13.18 -9.36
N ALA A 29 -7.50 13.93 -8.53
CA ALA A 29 -7.22 15.33 -8.23
C ALA A 29 -5.83 15.52 -7.58
N ARG A 30 -5.24 16.69 -7.82
CA ARG A 30 -3.99 17.15 -7.16
C ARG A 30 -4.30 17.83 -5.83
N GLU A 31 -5.14 17.21 -5.03
CA GLU A 31 -5.62 17.75 -3.76
C GLU A 31 -5.29 16.82 -2.60
N ARG A 32 -5.39 17.35 -1.38
CA ARG A 32 -5.24 16.56 -0.14
C ARG A 32 -6.49 15.71 0.08
N GLY A 33 -6.32 14.53 0.68
CA GLY A 33 -7.45 13.64 0.88
C GLY A 33 -7.09 12.27 1.44
N LEU A 34 -8.01 11.33 1.30
CA LEU A 34 -7.81 9.91 1.58
C LEU A 34 -7.90 9.10 0.30
N TYR A 35 -7.26 7.95 0.30
CA TYR A 35 -7.32 6.98 -0.79
C TYR A 35 -7.45 5.57 -0.23
N ALA A 36 -8.09 4.70 -1.01
CA ALA A 36 -8.27 3.30 -0.69
C ALA A 36 -7.83 2.43 -1.87
N PHE A 37 -7.07 1.38 -1.56
CA PHE A 37 -6.81 0.29 -2.49
C PHE A 37 -7.82 -0.82 -2.27
N HIS A 38 -8.56 -1.13 -3.31
CA HIS A 38 -9.50 -2.24 -3.38
C HIS A 38 -8.88 -3.39 -4.15
N GLY A 39 -9.10 -4.62 -3.68
CA GLY A 39 -8.62 -5.83 -4.34
C GLY A 39 -9.71 -6.49 -5.17
N SER A 40 -9.37 -6.95 -6.37
CA SER A 40 -10.18 -7.94 -7.10
C SER A 40 -10.32 -9.24 -6.28
N PRO A 41 -11.28 -10.14 -6.58
CA PRO A 41 -11.38 -11.44 -5.90
C PRO A 41 -10.07 -12.25 -5.93
N ARG A 42 -9.34 -12.16 -7.06
CA ARG A 42 -8.01 -12.75 -7.19
C ARG A 42 -6.99 -12.09 -6.25
N ALA A 43 -7.06 -10.79 -6.02
CA ALA A 43 -6.18 -10.11 -5.06
C ALA A 43 -6.34 -10.68 -3.64
N TRP A 44 -7.58 -10.86 -3.19
CA TRP A 44 -7.90 -11.43 -1.87
C TRP A 44 -7.39 -12.86 -1.73
N SER A 45 -7.70 -13.70 -2.71
CA SER A 45 -7.22 -15.08 -2.78
C SER A 45 -5.68 -15.16 -2.79
N ASP A 46 -5.03 -14.34 -3.62
CA ASP A 46 -3.57 -14.31 -3.76
C ASP A 46 -2.87 -13.90 -2.45
N LEU A 47 -3.48 -13.00 -1.68
CA LEU A 47 -2.99 -12.56 -0.37
C LEU A 47 -3.35 -13.54 0.76
N GLY A 48 -4.20 -14.53 0.49
CA GLY A 48 -4.77 -15.43 1.48
C GLY A 48 -5.52 -14.67 2.58
N LEU A 49 -6.31 -13.68 2.18
CA LEU A 49 -7.16 -12.84 3.04
C LEU A 49 -8.61 -13.02 2.62
N GLU A 50 -9.52 -12.89 3.58
CA GLU A 50 -10.97 -12.89 3.33
C GLU A 50 -11.56 -11.54 3.77
N PRO A 51 -12.45 -10.92 2.97
CA PRO A 51 -13.13 -9.70 3.37
C PRO A 51 -14.07 -9.97 4.55
N GLN A 52 -14.08 -9.05 5.51
CA GLN A 52 -14.97 -9.10 6.68
C GLN A 52 -16.19 -8.19 6.56
N LEU A 53 -16.15 -7.28 5.59
CA LEU A 53 -17.21 -6.32 5.28
C LEU A 53 -17.39 -6.29 3.77
N ASP A 54 -18.61 -5.99 3.32
CA ASP A 54 -18.86 -5.69 1.92
C ASP A 54 -18.04 -4.47 1.51
N ASP A 55 -17.45 -4.53 0.32
CA ASP A 55 -16.62 -3.47 -0.24
C ASP A 55 -15.45 -3.03 0.67
N GLN A 56 -14.96 -3.94 1.52
CA GLN A 56 -13.80 -3.67 2.36
C GLN A 56 -12.57 -3.34 1.51
N PRO A 57 -11.88 -2.21 1.71
CA PRO A 57 -10.61 -1.97 1.05
C PRO A 57 -9.50 -2.81 1.69
N LEU A 58 -8.49 -3.17 0.89
CA LEU A 58 -7.27 -3.82 1.37
C LEU A 58 -6.42 -2.86 2.21
N TYR A 59 -6.41 -1.58 1.83
CA TYR A 59 -5.60 -0.54 2.46
C TYR A 59 -6.27 0.83 2.33
N VAL A 60 -6.15 1.67 3.36
CA VAL A 60 -6.53 3.09 3.31
C VAL A 60 -5.34 3.93 3.78
N GLY A 61 -5.09 5.05 3.10
CA GLY A 61 -4.09 6.02 3.53
C GLY A 61 -4.53 7.45 3.31
N LYS A 62 -3.81 8.40 3.91
CA LYS A 62 -3.97 9.84 3.67
C LYS A 62 -2.92 10.39 2.71
N ALA A 63 -3.29 11.36 1.89
CA ALA A 63 -2.39 12.21 1.12
C ALA A 63 -2.49 13.66 1.61
N GLU A 64 -1.41 14.17 2.21
CA GLU A 64 -1.42 15.49 2.85
C GLU A 64 -1.12 16.63 1.88
N ALA A 65 -0.39 16.34 0.79
CA ALA A 65 -0.05 17.31 -0.24
C ALA A 65 -0.89 17.11 -1.51
N SER A 66 -0.91 15.88 -2.04
CA SER A 66 -1.52 15.58 -3.34
C SER A 66 -1.82 14.08 -3.43
N LEU A 67 -3.09 13.74 -3.64
CA LEU A 67 -3.55 12.38 -3.92
C LEU A 67 -2.82 11.82 -5.15
N ARG A 68 -2.74 12.59 -6.24
CA ARG A 68 -2.05 12.17 -7.47
C ARG A 68 -0.58 11.78 -7.23
N ASP A 69 0.19 12.59 -6.50
CA ASP A 69 1.63 12.35 -6.30
C ASP A 69 1.90 11.19 -5.34
N ARG A 70 1.03 11.01 -4.33
CA ARG A 70 1.16 9.93 -3.36
C ARG A 70 0.67 8.59 -3.92
N ASP A 71 -0.45 8.59 -4.62
CA ASP A 71 -1.11 7.37 -5.08
C ASP A 71 -0.46 6.87 -6.37
N VAL A 72 -0.47 7.70 -7.40
CA VAL A 72 0.06 7.34 -8.73
C VAL A 72 1.59 7.46 -8.74
N GLY A 73 2.14 8.53 -8.16
CA GLY A 73 3.58 8.83 -8.20
C GLY A 73 4.44 8.00 -7.24
N THR A 74 3.88 7.42 -6.16
CA THR A 74 4.66 6.72 -5.13
C THR A 74 4.23 5.28 -4.89
N HIS A 75 2.93 4.98 -4.77
CA HIS A 75 2.48 3.62 -4.44
C HIS A 75 2.44 2.69 -5.65
N PHE A 76 2.08 3.21 -6.82
CA PHE A 76 2.17 2.45 -8.07
C PHE A 76 3.54 2.56 -8.77
N ALA A 77 4.40 3.48 -8.36
CA ALA A 77 5.73 3.62 -8.97
C ALA A 77 6.63 2.41 -8.66
N THR A 78 7.16 1.78 -9.71
CA THR A 78 8.16 0.70 -9.63
C THR A 78 9.44 1.20 -8.94
N GLY A 79 10.11 0.32 -8.20
CA GLY A 79 11.34 0.61 -7.45
C GLY A 79 11.14 1.32 -6.11
N ARG A 80 9.88 1.53 -5.67
CA ARG A 80 9.55 2.31 -4.47
C ARG A 80 9.11 1.47 -3.28
N THR A 81 9.28 0.15 -3.32
CA THR A 81 8.90 -0.74 -2.20
C THR A 81 9.55 -0.32 -0.88
N GLY A 82 10.83 0.07 -0.90
CA GLY A 82 11.55 0.56 0.28
C GLY A 82 10.87 1.72 1.01
N SER A 83 10.22 2.62 0.27
CA SER A 83 9.51 3.80 0.80
C SER A 83 7.99 3.61 0.96
N SER A 84 7.41 2.56 0.39
CA SER A 84 5.96 2.36 0.34
C SER A 84 5.48 1.30 1.32
N THR A 85 4.73 1.72 2.35
CA THR A 85 4.20 0.79 3.37
C THR A 85 3.28 -0.27 2.77
N VAL A 86 2.39 0.12 1.85
CA VAL A 86 1.50 -0.84 1.17
C VAL A 86 2.28 -1.84 0.32
N ARG A 87 3.29 -1.40 -0.44
CA ARG A 87 4.12 -2.32 -1.25
C ARG A 87 4.88 -3.31 -0.38
N ARG A 88 5.42 -2.89 0.76
CA ARG A 88 6.06 -3.84 1.71
C ARG A 88 5.07 -4.84 2.29
N SER A 89 3.84 -4.42 2.57
CA SER A 89 2.80 -5.34 3.06
C SER A 89 2.40 -6.34 1.97
N LEU A 90 2.19 -5.90 0.74
CA LEU A 90 1.88 -6.78 -0.40
C LEU A 90 3.04 -7.74 -0.71
N ALA A 91 4.27 -7.21 -0.82
CA ALA A 91 5.46 -8.01 -1.08
C ALA A 91 5.65 -9.13 -0.03
N ALA A 92 5.40 -8.82 1.25
CA ALA A 92 5.52 -9.81 2.31
C ALA A 92 4.48 -10.93 2.24
N LEU A 93 3.29 -10.66 1.71
CA LEU A 93 2.23 -11.66 1.56
C LEU A 93 2.32 -12.43 0.22
N LEU A 94 2.91 -11.81 -0.81
CA LEU A 94 3.03 -12.37 -2.15
C LEU A 94 4.42 -12.95 -2.44
N VAL A 95 5.29 -13.04 -1.44
CA VAL A 95 6.71 -13.40 -1.60
C VAL A 95 6.89 -14.70 -2.39
N ASP A 96 6.22 -15.78 -1.98
CA ASP A 96 6.37 -17.08 -2.65
C ASP A 96 5.66 -17.10 -4.01
N ARG A 97 4.52 -16.41 -4.10
CA ARG A 97 3.69 -16.40 -5.31
C ARG A 97 4.36 -15.66 -6.48
N LEU A 98 5.04 -14.57 -6.17
CA LEU A 98 5.71 -13.72 -7.16
C LEU A 98 7.23 -13.92 -7.14
N ASP A 99 7.74 -14.94 -6.43
CA ASP A 99 9.16 -15.25 -6.31
C ASP A 99 9.99 -14.00 -5.92
N LEU A 100 9.56 -13.28 -4.88
CA LEU A 100 10.14 -11.97 -4.54
C LEU A 100 11.38 -12.13 -3.66
N VAL A 101 12.48 -11.50 -4.05
CA VAL A 101 13.68 -11.42 -3.21
C VAL A 101 13.77 -10.05 -2.55
N ALA A 102 13.75 -10.05 -1.21
CA ALA A 102 13.94 -8.85 -0.41
C ALA A 102 15.42 -8.43 -0.40
N VAL A 103 15.67 -7.13 -0.57
CA VAL A 103 17.01 -6.53 -0.54
C VAL A 103 17.03 -5.34 0.43
N PRO A 104 18.20 -4.90 0.93
CA PRO A 104 18.30 -3.68 1.72
C PRO A 104 17.67 -2.50 0.98
N ARG A 105 16.90 -1.67 1.70
CA ARG A 105 16.26 -0.48 1.11
C ARG A 105 17.27 0.44 0.43
N ASN A 106 18.46 0.57 1.02
CA ASN A 106 19.57 1.29 0.44
C ASN A 106 20.75 0.32 0.34
N LEU A 107 21.07 -0.11 -0.89
CA LEU A 107 22.18 -1.02 -1.16
C LEU A 107 23.54 -0.37 -0.88
N ALA A 108 23.65 0.95 -1.08
CA ALA A 108 24.89 1.69 -0.83
C ALA A 108 25.15 1.90 0.67
N ARG A 109 24.09 1.98 1.47
CA ARG A 109 24.16 2.06 2.94
C ARG A 109 23.03 1.23 3.56
N PRO A 110 23.24 -0.08 3.78
CA PRO A 110 22.29 -0.90 4.49
C PRO A 110 22.12 -0.35 5.92
N ASP A 111 20.98 0.28 6.19
CA ASP A 111 20.71 0.95 7.46
C ASP A 111 20.22 0.00 8.56
N GLY A 112 20.16 -1.31 8.25
CA GLY A 112 19.62 -2.33 9.14
C GLY A 112 18.15 -2.12 9.51
N SER A 113 17.43 -1.22 8.82
CA SER A 113 16.05 -0.88 9.17
C SER A 113 15.09 -2.04 8.88
N ALA A 114 13.92 -1.99 9.53
CA ALA A 114 12.83 -2.91 9.22
C ALA A 114 12.20 -2.68 7.83
N SER A 115 12.65 -1.66 7.09
CA SER A 115 12.18 -1.38 5.74
C SER A 115 13.11 -2.05 4.72
N PHE A 116 12.55 -2.99 3.96
CA PHE A 116 13.25 -3.66 2.86
C PHE A 116 12.75 -3.11 1.51
N GLY A 117 13.61 -3.20 0.50
CA GLY A 117 13.25 -3.09 -0.92
C GLY A 117 13.12 -4.47 -1.55
N LEU A 118 12.88 -4.50 -2.85
CA LEU A 118 12.91 -5.71 -3.66
C LEU A 118 14.02 -5.59 -4.71
N GLU A 119 14.54 -6.72 -5.16
CA GLU A 119 15.37 -6.76 -6.35
C GLU A 119 14.58 -6.23 -7.57
N PRO A 120 15.25 -5.67 -8.60
CA PRO A 120 14.58 -4.95 -9.68
C PRO A 120 13.49 -5.75 -10.40
N ARG A 121 13.75 -7.04 -10.71
CA ARG A 121 12.77 -7.89 -11.42
C ARG A 121 11.59 -8.25 -10.52
N GLY A 122 11.83 -8.53 -9.24
CA GLY A 122 10.77 -8.74 -8.25
C GLY A 122 9.89 -7.50 -8.05
N ASP A 123 10.47 -6.30 -8.01
CA ASP A 123 9.69 -5.06 -7.88
C ASP A 123 8.80 -4.82 -9.12
N LEU A 124 9.28 -5.15 -10.32
CA LEU A 124 8.48 -5.13 -11.55
C LEU A 124 7.30 -6.11 -11.48
N ARG A 125 7.53 -7.37 -11.08
CA ARG A 125 6.45 -8.36 -10.91
C ARG A 125 5.39 -7.89 -9.91
N LEU A 126 5.82 -7.25 -8.82
CA LEU A 126 4.91 -6.64 -7.85
C LEU A 126 4.11 -5.49 -8.47
N SER A 127 4.74 -4.60 -9.24
CA SER A 127 4.03 -3.52 -9.95
C SER A 127 2.95 -4.07 -10.88
N GLU A 128 3.29 -5.04 -11.73
CA GLU A 128 2.33 -5.63 -12.66
C GLU A 128 1.18 -6.35 -11.94
N TRP A 129 1.44 -7.01 -10.81
CA TRP A 129 0.39 -7.59 -9.99
C TRP A 129 -0.53 -6.51 -9.42
N MET A 130 0.03 -5.42 -8.89
CA MET A 130 -0.74 -4.30 -8.35
C MET A 130 -1.62 -3.65 -9.41
N GLU A 131 -1.08 -3.41 -10.62
CA GLU A 131 -1.82 -2.82 -11.73
C GLU A 131 -3.00 -3.68 -12.19
N ARG A 132 -2.83 -5.00 -12.21
CA ARG A 132 -3.87 -5.94 -12.65
C ARG A 132 -4.95 -6.18 -11.60
N HIS A 133 -4.62 -6.06 -10.32
CA HIS A 133 -5.47 -6.57 -9.24
C HIS A 133 -5.96 -5.54 -8.25
N LEU A 134 -5.43 -4.30 -8.30
CA LEU A 134 -5.85 -3.21 -7.43
C LEU A 134 -6.61 -2.13 -8.19
N LEU A 135 -7.63 -1.61 -7.53
CA LEU A 135 -8.37 -0.43 -7.95
C LEU A 135 -8.21 0.66 -6.88
N LEU A 136 -8.27 1.92 -7.31
CA LEU A 136 -8.12 3.09 -6.46
C LEU A 136 -9.46 3.81 -6.31
N ALA A 137 -9.85 4.09 -5.07
CA ALA A 137 -10.90 5.04 -4.75
C ALA A 137 -10.30 6.21 -3.95
N THR A 138 -10.82 7.42 -4.14
CA THR A 138 -10.29 8.62 -3.49
C THR A 138 -11.39 9.49 -2.92
N TRP A 139 -11.08 10.18 -1.82
CA TRP A 139 -11.91 11.23 -1.25
C TRP A 139 -11.07 12.48 -1.08
N ILE A 140 -11.54 13.60 -1.64
CA ILE A 140 -10.91 14.91 -1.46
C ILE A 140 -11.36 15.48 -0.12
N GLY A 141 -10.40 15.83 0.72
CA GLY A 141 -10.70 16.37 2.04
C GLY A 141 -11.04 17.86 1.95
N PRO A 142 -12.22 18.30 2.42
CA PRO A 142 -12.57 19.71 2.48
C PRO A 142 -11.54 20.54 3.25
N GLY A 143 -11.41 21.82 2.90
CA GLY A 143 -10.58 22.76 3.64
C GLY A 143 -10.95 22.82 5.13
N GLY A 144 -9.94 22.89 6.00
CA GLY A 144 -10.12 22.96 7.46
C GLY A 144 -10.27 21.61 8.17
N VAL A 145 -10.53 20.52 7.45
CA VAL A 145 -10.64 19.18 8.06
C VAL A 145 -9.26 18.64 8.46
N LEU A 146 -9.15 18.05 9.66
CA LEU A 146 -7.95 17.33 10.09
C LEU A 146 -7.92 15.92 9.49
N LEU A 147 -7.23 15.74 8.36
CA LEU A 147 -7.15 14.45 7.65
C LEU A 147 -6.71 13.28 8.53
N GLY A 148 -5.84 13.51 9.52
CA GLY A 148 -5.40 12.47 10.43
C GLY A 148 -6.51 11.93 11.33
N GLU A 149 -7.45 12.77 11.74
CA GLU A 149 -8.61 12.36 12.54
C GLU A 149 -9.61 11.59 11.69
N VAL A 150 -9.92 12.10 10.48
CA VAL A 150 -10.80 11.42 9.53
C VAL A 150 -10.22 10.07 9.12
N GLU A 151 -8.92 9.99 8.77
CA GLU A 151 -8.23 8.73 8.46
C GLU A 151 -8.38 7.72 9.62
N THR A 152 -8.19 8.18 10.85
CA THR A 152 -8.28 7.30 12.04
C THR A 152 -9.71 6.77 12.22
N ALA A 153 -10.72 7.63 12.07
CA ALA A 153 -12.12 7.23 12.17
C ALA A 153 -12.52 6.24 11.04
N VAL A 154 -12.09 6.51 9.80
CA VAL A 154 -12.31 5.63 8.65
C VAL A 154 -11.63 4.27 8.85
N LEU A 155 -10.39 4.23 9.33
CA LEU A 155 -9.65 2.98 9.58
C LEU A 155 -10.29 2.11 10.65
N LEU A 156 -10.86 2.71 11.69
CA LEU A 156 -11.58 1.98 12.74
C LEU A 156 -12.88 1.34 12.22
N ARG A 157 -13.56 1.98 11.27
CA ARG A 157 -14.82 1.48 10.67
C ARG A 157 -14.57 0.43 9.59
N LEU A 158 -13.66 0.71 8.65
CA LEU A 158 -13.38 -0.19 7.52
C LEU A 158 -12.43 -1.34 7.85
N ARG A 159 -11.60 -1.18 8.89
CA ARG A 159 -10.63 -2.18 9.37
C ARG A 159 -9.80 -2.85 8.26
N PRO A 160 -9.20 -2.09 7.33
CA PRO A 160 -8.46 -2.68 6.21
C PRO A 160 -7.33 -3.61 6.69
N PRO A 161 -7.16 -4.79 6.07
CA PRO A 161 -6.24 -5.82 6.56
C PRO A 161 -4.76 -5.46 6.40
N LEU A 162 -4.40 -4.58 5.43
CA LEU A 162 -3.00 -4.22 5.18
C LEU A 162 -2.51 -3.02 6.02
N ASN A 163 -3.41 -2.31 6.70
CA ASN A 163 -3.06 -1.24 7.63
C ASN A 163 -2.56 -1.83 8.96
N LEU A 164 -1.34 -1.48 9.36
CA LEU A 164 -0.71 -2.01 10.58
C LEU A 164 -1.06 -1.25 11.87
N ALA A 165 -1.60 -0.04 11.74
CA ALA A 165 -1.89 0.87 12.83
C ALA A 165 -3.30 1.45 12.66
N LYS A 166 -3.89 1.94 13.76
CA LYS A 166 -5.19 2.62 13.80
C LYS A 166 -6.40 1.75 13.37
N VAL A 167 -6.27 0.44 13.33
CA VAL A 167 -7.31 -0.53 12.91
C VAL A 167 -7.93 -1.30 14.08
N GLY A 168 -7.70 -0.87 15.32
CA GLY A 168 -8.29 -1.46 16.53
C GLY A 168 -7.65 -2.79 16.98
N GLU A 169 -7.08 -3.58 16.07
CA GLU A 169 -6.49 -4.89 16.40
C GLU A 169 -5.09 -5.13 15.78
N PRO A 170 -4.18 -5.88 16.43
CA PRO A 170 -2.86 -6.16 15.89
C PRO A 170 -2.87 -7.08 14.65
N ARG A 171 -2.20 -6.66 13.57
CA ARG A 171 -1.98 -7.49 12.38
C ARG A 171 -0.80 -8.47 12.54
N VAL A 172 -0.94 -9.49 13.39
CA VAL A 172 0.16 -10.40 13.78
C VAL A 172 0.79 -11.10 12.57
N ARG A 173 -0.02 -11.74 11.71
CA ARG A 173 0.46 -12.45 10.49
C ARG A 173 1.24 -11.51 9.56
N LEU A 174 0.70 -10.33 9.26
CA LEU A 174 1.34 -9.36 8.37
C LEU A 174 2.64 -8.80 8.96
N LYS A 175 2.67 -8.54 10.28
CA LYS A 175 3.90 -8.11 10.98
C LYS A 175 4.98 -9.18 10.90
N ALA A 176 4.62 -10.45 11.12
CA ALA A 176 5.55 -11.58 11.02
C ALA A 176 6.10 -11.74 9.59
N ALA A 177 5.23 -11.69 8.58
CA ALA A 177 5.63 -11.76 7.17
C ALA A 177 6.61 -10.64 6.80
N ARG A 178 6.30 -9.39 7.21
CA ARG A 178 7.22 -8.25 6.98
C ARG A 178 8.54 -8.38 7.73
N ALA A 179 8.52 -8.94 8.93
CA ALA A 179 9.74 -9.19 9.70
C ALA A 179 10.62 -10.24 9.01
N GLN A 180 10.02 -11.27 8.40
CA GLN A 180 10.75 -12.27 7.61
C GLN A 180 11.44 -11.62 6.41
N MET A 181 10.72 -10.82 5.62
CA MET A 181 11.32 -10.09 4.50
C MET A 181 12.48 -9.18 4.93
N ALA A 182 12.34 -8.49 6.06
CA ALA A 182 13.41 -7.65 6.62
C ALA A 182 14.62 -8.47 7.13
N ARG A 183 14.42 -9.71 7.58
CA ARG A 183 15.53 -10.64 7.90
C ARG A 183 16.25 -11.07 6.63
N THR A 184 15.52 -11.49 5.61
CA THR A 184 16.09 -11.85 4.29
C THR A 184 16.90 -10.70 3.70
N ALA A 185 16.37 -9.48 3.72
CA ALA A 185 17.07 -8.29 3.24
C ALA A 185 18.37 -8.02 4.02
N ARG A 186 18.41 -8.27 5.34
CA ARG A 186 19.61 -8.10 6.17
C ARG A 186 20.68 -9.15 5.91
N ALA A 187 20.27 -10.36 5.51
CA ALA A 187 21.19 -11.43 5.12
C ALA A 187 21.65 -11.31 3.66
N TYR A 188 21.22 -10.28 2.92
CA TYR A 188 21.58 -10.09 1.53
C TYR A 188 23.09 -9.84 1.38
N PRO A 189 23.81 -10.64 0.59
CA PRO A 189 25.26 -10.56 0.50
C PRO A 189 25.70 -9.23 -0.14
N PRO A 190 26.72 -8.54 0.43
CA PRO A 190 27.29 -7.35 -0.18
C PRO A 190 27.96 -7.74 -1.51
N GLY A 191 27.57 -7.06 -2.60
CA GLY A 191 28.13 -7.28 -3.94
C GLY A 191 27.26 -8.05 -4.94
N ALA A 192 26.08 -8.55 -4.54
CA ALA A 192 25.13 -9.20 -5.46
C ALA A 192 24.37 -8.19 -6.37
N VAL A 193 25.04 -7.13 -6.82
CA VAL A 193 24.50 -6.25 -7.86
C VAL A 193 24.53 -7.03 -9.17
N THR A 194 23.35 -7.18 -9.76
CA THR A 194 23.06 -7.90 -10.99
C THR A 194 24.13 -7.67 -12.07
N SER A 195 24.88 -8.72 -12.40
CA SER A 195 25.35 -8.92 -13.78
C SER A 195 24.12 -8.98 -14.65
N GLY A 196 23.81 -7.84 -15.27
CA GLY A 196 22.66 -7.65 -16.14
C GLY A 196 23.09 -6.74 -17.27
N THR A 197 24.07 -7.20 -18.05
CA THR A 197 24.32 -6.68 -19.39
C THR A 197 23.87 -7.77 -20.37
N CYS A 198 23.11 -7.31 -21.36
CA CYS A 198 22.49 -8.04 -22.46
C CYS A 198 23.35 -9.13 -23.10
#